data_AF-A0A1X7K560-F1
#
_entry.id   AF-A0A1X7K560-F1
#
_cell.length_a   1.000
_cell.length_b   1.000
_cell.length_c   1.000
_cell.angle_alpha   90.00
_cell.angle_beta   90.00
_cell.angle_gamma   90.00
#
_symmetry.space_group_name_H-M   'P 1'
#
loop_
_entity.id
_entity.type
_entity.pdbx_description
1 polymer ?
#
loop_
_entity_poly.entity_id
_entity_poly.type
_entity_poly.pdbx_seq_one_letter_code
_entity_poly.pdbx_strand_id
1 'polypeptide(L)'
;MDFGTTLSYVSLYLVSLAIFYYYYTTRNKERMAIIELGANPDMFNSEEKYYIFFIIGLVAIGVAVGLVVGLYLNMLVKPLNQSIIYMASMLLFGGASMIAAFFLVLKRMKKDL
;
A
#
# COMPACT_ATOMS: atom_id res chain seq x y z
N MET A 1 24.26 -22.92 -14.37
CA MET A 1 23.08 -22.04 -14.36
C MET A 1 22.26 -22.41 -15.58
N ASP A 2 21.15 -23.11 -15.40
CA ASP A 2 20.34 -23.58 -16.52
C ASP A 2 19.50 -22.44 -17.08
N PHE A 3 19.63 -22.20 -18.39
CA PHE A 3 18.91 -21.17 -19.13
C PHE A 3 17.39 -21.20 -18.90
N GLY A 4 16.82 -22.38 -18.60
CA GLY A 4 15.40 -22.54 -18.29
C GLY A 4 14.95 -21.78 -17.04
N THR A 5 15.76 -21.74 -15.98
CA THR A 5 15.44 -20.99 -14.75
C THR A 5 15.51 -19.48 -14.96
N THR A 6 16.43 -18.99 -15.80
CA THR A 6 16.51 -17.56 -16.09
C THR A 6 15.31 -17.05 -16.89
N LEU A 7 14.74 -17.87 -17.78
CA LEU A 7 13.54 -17.50 -18.54
C LEU A 7 12.29 -17.36 -17.65
N SER A 8 12.13 -18.20 -16.62
CA SER A 8 10.96 -18.12 -15.74
C SER A 8 10.98 -16.88 -14.86
N TYR A 9 12.16 -16.42 -14.42
CA TYR A 9 12.29 -15.17 -13.69
C TYR A 9 12.01 -13.94 -14.57
N VAL A 10 12.47 -13.94 -15.83
CA VAL A 10 12.24 -12.83 -16.76
C VAL A 10 10.76 -12.71 -17.16
N SER A 11 10.05 -13.83 -17.36
CA SER A 11 8.63 -13.80 -17.71
C SER A 11 7.76 -13.26 -16.56
N LEU A 12 8.06 -13.64 -15.31
CA LEU A 12 7.38 -13.08 -14.13
C LEU A 12 7.58 -11.57 -13.99
N TYR A 13 8.79 -11.07 -14.30
CA TYR A 13 9.09 -9.65 -14.24
C TYR A 13 8.34 -8.85 -15.32
N LEU A 14 8.28 -9.38 -16.56
CA LEU A 14 7.55 -8.76 -17.67
C LEU A 14 6.03 -8.67 -17.42
N VAL A 15 5.43 -9.72 -16.86
CA VAL A 15 3.98 -9.73 -16.58
C VAL A 15 3.62 -8.73 -15.49
N SER A 16 4.42 -8.64 -14.42
CA SER A 16 4.17 -7.64 -13.37
C SER A 16 4.28 -6.22 -13.92
N LEU A 17 5.32 -5.91 -14.69
CA LEU A 17 5.45 -4.60 -15.37
C LEU A 17 4.31 -4.30 -16.33
N ALA A 18 3.83 -5.29 -17.10
CA ALA A 18 2.72 -5.11 -18.02
C ALA A 18 1.41 -4.75 -17.28
N ILE A 19 1.15 -5.38 -16.14
CA ILE A 19 -0.01 -5.08 -15.28
C ILE A 19 0.10 -3.67 -14.70
N PHE A 20 1.27 -3.29 -14.18
CA PHE A 20 1.50 -1.93 -13.65
C PHE A 20 1.35 -0.86 -14.74
N TYR A 21 1.90 -1.08 -15.93
CA TYR A 21 1.77 -0.19 -17.08
C TYR A 21 0.31 -0.04 -17.51
N TYR A 22 -0.42 -1.15 -17.57
CA TYR A 22 -1.85 -1.15 -17.91
C TYR A 22 -2.68 -0.38 -16.88
N TYR A 23 -2.40 -0.57 -15.59
CA TYR A 23 -3.09 0.15 -14.53
C TYR A 23 -2.84 1.67 -14.60
N TYR A 24 -1.59 2.08 -14.85
CA TYR A 24 -1.24 3.49 -14.99
C TYR A 24 -1.87 4.15 -16.23
N THR A 25 -1.95 3.44 -17.36
CA THR A 25 -2.54 4.00 -18.59
C THR A 25 -4.05 4.18 -18.46
N THR A 26 -4.75 3.32 -17.70
CA THR A 26 -6.20 3.44 -17.47
C THR A 26 -6.56 4.72 -16.71
N ARG A 27 -5.79 5.11 -15.68
CA ARG A 27 -6.03 6.37 -14.94
C ARG A 27 -5.72 7.64 -15.73
N ASN A 28 -4.83 7.57 -16.71
CA ASN A 28 -4.52 8.75 -17.54
C ASN A 28 -5.63 9.05 -18.57
N LYS A 29 -6.40 8.04 -18.99
CA LYS A 29 -7.52 8.20 -19.92
C LYS A 29 -8.77 8.76 -19.25
N GLU A 30 -9.06 8.35 -18.02
CA GLU A 30 -10.17 8.90 -17.22
C GLU A 30 -10.01 10.40 -16.98
N ARG A 31 -8.78 10.87 -16.73
CA ARG A 31 -8.48 12.29 -16.47
C ARG A 31 -8.57 13.18 -17.71
N MET A 32 -8.38 12.64 -18.92
CA MET A 32 -8.52 13.41 -20.17
C MET A 32 -9.99 13.57 -20.58
N ALA A 33 -10.82 12.55 -20.35
CA ALA A 33 -12.26 12.64 -20.61
C ALA A 33 -12.95 13.73 -19.76
N ILE A 34 -12.48 13.93 -18.52
CA ILE A 34 -13.04 14.96 -17.61
C ILE A 34 -12.62 16.39 -18.02
N ILE A 35 -11.43 16.54 -18.64
CA ILE A 35 -10.95 17.83 -19.19
C ILE A 35 -11.75 18.21 -20.45
N GLU A 36 -12.07 17.24 -21.31
CA GLU A 36 -12.86 17.46 -22.53
C GLU A 36 -14.34 17.77 -22.24
N LEU A 37 -14.86 17.39 -21.07
CA LEU A 37 -16.23 17.68 -20.61
C LEU A 37 -16.37 19.05 -19.91
N GLY A 38 -15.32 19.87 -19.83
CA GLY A 38 -15.40 21.24 -19.31
C GLY A 38 -15.56 21.38 -17.79
N ALA A 39 -15.27 20.32 -17.03
CA ALA A 39 -15.29 20.36 -15.56
C ALA A 39 -13.93 20.81 -15.01
N ASN A 40 -13.92 21.85 -14.17
CA ASN A 40 -12.74 22.42 -13.51
C ASN A 40 -11.88 21.33 -12.81
N PRO A 41 -10.66 21.03 -13.31
CA PRO A 41 -9.80 19.96 -12.79
C PRO A 41 -9.23 20.22 -11.38
N ASP A 42 -9.31 21.46 -10.91
CA ASP A 42 -8.72 21.90 -9.64
C ASP A 42 -9.53 21.53 -8.40
N MET A 43 -10.81 21.15 -8.56
CA MET A 43 -11.67 20.80 -7.41
C MET A 43 -11.61 19.32 -7.02
N PHE A 44 -10.96 18.46 -7.82
CA PHE A 44 -10.98 16.99 -7.60
C PHE A 44 -9.61 16.39 -7.24
N ASN A 45 -8.50 17.11 -7.45
CA ASN A 45 -7.18 16.46 -7.58
C ASN A 45 -6.18 16.78 -6.46
N SER A 46 -6.46 17.78 -5.61
CA SER A 46 -5.57 18.14 -4.50
C SER A 46 -5.82 17.23 -3.30
N GLU A 47 -7.06 17.06 -2.86
CA GLU A 47 -7.39 16.34 -1.63
C GLU A 47 -7.12 14.82 -1.71
N GLU A 48 -7.49 14.17 -2.83
CA GLU A 48 -7.27 12.72 -3.02
C GLU A 48 -5.80 12.32 -2.94
N LYS A 49 -4.88 13.16 -3.42
CA LYS A 49 -3.45 12.90 -3.33
C LYS A 49 -2.95 12.95 -1.89
N TYR A 50 -3.41 13.90 -1.08
CA TYR A 50 -2.99 13.99 0.33
C TYR A 50 -3.45 12.77 1.13
N TYR A 51 -4.63 12.22 0.84
CA TYR A 51 -5.10 11.00 1.49
C TYR A 51 -4.22 9.79 1.19
N ILE A 52 -3.70 9.64 -0.04
CA ILE A 52 -2.79 8.54 -0.38
C ILE A 52 -1.51 8.59 0.46
N PHE A 53 -0.90 9.77 0.59
CA PHE A 53 0.31 9.97 1.39
C PHE A 53 0.04 9.74 2.89
N PHE A 54 -1.14 10.14 3.36
CA PHE A 54 -1.57 9.90 4.73
C PHE A 54 -1.74 8.41 5.04
N ILE A 55 -2.36 7.63 4.14
CA ILE A 55 -2.52 6.19 4.30
C ILE A 55 -1.16 5.49 4.32
N ILE A 56 -0.26 5.84 3.38
CA ILE A 56 1.10 5.27 3.33
C ILE A 56 1.87 5.59 4.62
N GLY A 57 1.78 6.82 5.12
CA GLY A 57 2.38 7.22 6.39
C GLY A 57 1.84 6.43 7.58
N LEU A 58 0.52 6.24 7.66
CA LEU A 58 -0.10 5.49 8.76
C LEU A 58 0.31 4.00 8.73
N VAL A 59 0.39 3.40 7.54
CA VAL A 59 0.86 2.02 7.38
C VAL A 59 2.34 1.88 7.75
N ALA A 60 3.18 2.83 7.34
CA ALA A 60 4.60 2.83 7.73
C ALA A 60 4.78 2.88 9.25
N ILE A 61 3.99 3.71 9.95
CA ILE A 61 3.98 3.76 11.41
C ILE A 61 3.49 2.44 12.00
N GLY A 62 2.42 1.86 11.44
CA GLY A 62 1.90 0.55 11.86
C GLY A 62 2.94 -0.56 11.79
N VAL A 63 3.68 -0.65 10.67
CA VAL A 63 4.75 -1.64 10.50
C VAL A 63 5.88 -1.38 11.51
N ALA A 64 6.28 -0.12 11.72
CA ALA A 64 7.31 0.23 12.70
C ALA A 64 6.91 -0.19 14.13
N VAL A 65 5.67 0.10 14.54
CA VAL A 65 5.13 -0.32 15.84
C VAL A 65 5.07 -1.85 15.93
N GLY A 66 4.62 -2.53 14.88
CA GLY A 66 4.61 -4.00 14.82
C GLY A 66 5.99 -4.63 14.98
N LEU A 67 7.02 -3.98 14.45
CA LEU A 67 8.41 -4.43 14.56
C LEU A 67 8.92 -4.30 16.01
N VAL A 68 8.65 -3.16 16.66
CA VAL A 68 8.97 -2.94 18.07
C VAL A 68 8.25 -3.93 18.97
N VAL A 69 6.94 -4.14 18.75
CA VAL A 69 6.15 -5.11 19.51
C VAL A 69 6.67 -6.53 19.28
N GLY A 70 7.04 -6.90 18.05
CA GLY A 70 7.64 -8.18 17.72
C GLY A 70 8.97 -8.44 18.44
N LEU A 71 9.81 -7.40 18.59
CA LEU A 71 11.06 -7.46 19.38
C LEU A 71 10.77 -7.73 20.86
N TYR A 72 9.83 -7.01 21.46
CA TYR A 72 9.43 -7.25 22.86
C TYR A 72 8.85 -8.64 23.05
N LEU A 73 8.00 -9.10 22.13
CA LEU A 73 7.39 -10.43 22.18
C LEU A 73 8.46 -11.53 22.09
N ASN A 74 9.49 -11.32 21.25
CA ASN A 74 10.61 -12.23 21.13
C ASN A 74 11.39 -12.37 22.45
N MET A 75 11.64 -11.26 23.14
CA MET A 75 12.35 -11.24 24.42
C MET A 75 11.57 -11.94 25.54
N LEU A 76 10.24 -11.76 25.57
CA LEU A 76 9.37 -12.32 26.61
C LEU A 76 9.11 -13.82 26.45
N VAL A 77 8.88 -14.27 25.22
CA VAL A 77 8.36 -15.63 24.95
C VAL A 77 9.48 -16.63 24.62
N LYS A 78 10.73 -16.18 24.38
CA LYS A 78 11.83 -17.02 23.85
C LYS A 78 11.35 -18.05 22.81
N PRO A 79 10.73 -17.57 21.73
CA PRO A 79 10.11 -18.44 20.75
C PRO A 79 11.15 -19.22 19.94
N LEU A 80 10.80 -20.45 19.57
CA LEU A 80 11.63 -21.37 18.77
C LEU A 80 12.03 -20.79 17.40
N ASN A 81 11.32 -19.77 16.89
CA ASN A 81 11.60 -19.21 15.58
C ASN A 81 11.36 -17.69 15.55
N GLN A 82 12.45 -16.93 15.65
CA GLN A 82 12.42 -15.47 15.74
C GLN A 82 11.81 -14.83 14.49
N SER A 83 12.10 -15.39 13.31
CA SER A 83 11.65 -14.89 12.02
C SER A 83 10.13 -14.89 11.88
N ILE A 84 9.46 -15.93 12.39
CA ILE A 84 7.99 -16.07 12.28
C ILE A 84 7.30 -14.98 13.10
N ILE A 85 7.85 -14.61 14.27
CA ILE A 85 7.23 -13.61 15.14
C ILE A 85 7.42 -12.21 14.61
N TYR A 86 8.60 -11.87 14.09
CA TYR A 86 8.77 -10.59 13.41
C TYR A 86 7.81 -10.46 12.23
N MET A 87 7.70 -11.50 11.40
CA MET A 87 6.80 -11.51 10.25
C MET A 87 5.33 -11.40 10.68
N ALA A 88 4.91 -12.17 11.69
CA ALA A 88 3.54 -12.14 12.19
C ALA A 88 3.19 -10.78 12.81
N SER A 89 4.06 -10.20 13.64
CA SER A 89 3.81 -8.92 14.29
C SER A 89 3.78 -7.75 13.30
N MET A 90 4.69 -7.72 12.32
CA MET A 90 4.67 -6.70 11.26
C MET A 90 3.42 -6.81 10.38
N LEU A 91 3.00 -8.03 10.01
CA LEU A 91 1.82 -8.23 9.19
C LEU A 91 0.53 -7.89 9.94
N LEU A 92 0.43 -8.27 11.22
CA LEU A 92 -0.73 -7.95 12.06
C LEU A 92 -0.90 -6.44 12.25
N PHE A 93 0.15 -5.75 12.69
CA PHE A 93 0.08 -4.31 12.92
C PHE A 93 0.03 -3.52 11.62
N GLY A 94 0.72 -3.97 10.56
CA GLY A 94 0.61 -3.41 9.22
C GLY A 94 -0.83 -3.49 8.70
N GLY A 95 -1.46 -4.66 8.79
CA GLY A 95 -2.86 -4.85 8.39
C GLY A 95 -3.83 -4.03 9.24
N ALA A 96 -3.66 -4.02 10.58
CA ALA A 96 -4.51 -3.24 11.48
C ALA A 96 -4.42 -1.73 11.20
N SER A 97 -3.21 -1.22 10.92
CA SER A 97 -3.00 0.18 10.57
C SER A 97 -3.68 0.57 9.25
N MET A 98 -3.73 -0.33 8.27
CA MET A 98 -4.42 -0.09 7.00
C MET A 98 -5.94 0.02 7.19
N ILE A 99 -6.53 -0.84 8.03
CA ILE A 99 -7.95 -0.77 8.39
C ILE A 99 -8.25 0.54 9.12
N ALA A 100 -7.39 0.92 10.07
CA ALA A 100 -7.51 2.19 10.79
C ALA A 100 -7.38 3.41 9.86
N ALA A 101 -6.45 3.36 8.89
CA ALA A 101 -6.26 4.41 7.90
C ALA A 101 -7.52 4.60 7.05
N PHE A 102 -8.10 3.49 6.56
CA PHE A 102 -9.33 3.52 5.78
C PHE A 102 -10.49 4.15 6.55
N PHE A 103 -10.65 3.80 7.83
CA PHE A 103 -11.71 4.35 8.68
C PHE A 103 -11.51 5.84 8.99
N LEU A 104 -10.26 6.29 9.17
CA LEU A 104 -9.93 7.70 9.39
C LEU A 104 -10.19 8.55 8.14
N VAL A 105 -9.88 8.03 6.96
CA VAL A 105 -10.16 8.71 5.68
C VAL A 105 -11.68 8.79 5.44
N LEU A 106 -12.42 7.70 5.67
CA LEU A 106 -13.89 7.69 5.60
C LEU A 106 -14.54 8.72 6.53
N LYS A 107 -13.99 8.90 7.74
CA LYS A 107 -14.49 9.90 8.70
C LYS A 107 -14.22 11.34 8.24
N ARG A 108 -13.10 11.61 7.58
CA ARG A 108 -12.80 12.94 7.05
C ARG A 108 -13.73 13.29 5.89
N MET A 109 -13.88 12.37 4.94
CA MET A 109 -14.80 12.53 3.80
C MET A 109 -16.25 12.86 4.21
N LYS A 110 -16.74 12.32 5.33
CA LYS A 110 -18.09 12.61 5.86
C LYS A 110 -18.23 13.97 6.55
N LYS A 111 -17.11 14.59 6.94
CA LYS A 111 -17.09 15.87 7.66
C LYS A 111 -17.05 17.06 6.69
N ASP A 112 -16.64 16.79 5.46
CA ASP A 112 -16.51 17.77 4.39
C ASP A 112 -17.74 17.78 3.45
N LEU A 113 -18.80 17.03 3.80
CA LEU A 113 -20.13 17.00 3.14
C LEU A 113 -21.19 17.67 4.04
#